data_AF-A0A8J3QU47-F1
#
_entry.id   AF-A0A8J3QU47-F1
#
_cell.length_a   1.000
_cell.length_b   1.000
_cell.length_c   1.000
_cell.angle_alpha   90.00
_cell.angle_beta   90.00
_cell.angle_gamma   90.00
#
_symmetry.space_group_name_H-M   'P 1'
#
loop_
_entity.id
_entity.type
_entity.pdbx_description
1 polymer ?
#
loop_
_entity_poly.entity_id
_entity_poly.type
_entity_poly.pdbx_seq_one_letter_code
_entity_poly.pdbx_strand_id
1 'polypeptide(L)'
;MAGTRHGGRPLTRLTVVSLAAHVAIELGAGVGMPLASVLGPATPGFWLLVGGGAWRIAGADHRYADAVSAAVNGFGLAAVAAHLGGWPTRRTRIGLPWLEECEGLGAEMMPAYNTILYLSGVAALLAVVREKRGAPAHLPVAMLALAPALVAFQHWEHRRLRNRAHTRPGWWTRRLRRLAPMP
;
A
#
# COMPACT_ATOMS: atom_id res chain seq x y z
N MET A 1 27.24 4.82 -31.95
CA MET A 1 25.80 4.81 -31.63
C MET A 1 25.64 5.05 -30.13
N ALA A 2 25.26 6.27 -29.74
CA ALA A 2 25.05 6.63 -28.34
C ALA A 2 23.68 6.13 -27.89
N GLY A 3 23.66 5.09 -27.04
CA GLY A 3 22.44 4.57 -26.44
C GLY A 3 21.76 5.63 -25.58
N THR A 4 20.50 5.89 -25.86
CA THR A 4 19.65 6.82 -25.10
C THR A 4 19.57 6.37 -23.63
N ARG A 5 20.17 7.13 -22.71
CA ARG A 5 20.02 6.95 -21.27
C ARG A 5 18.56 7.16 -20.87
N HIS A 6 17.78 6.08 -20.82
CA HIS A 6 16.42 6.11 -20.28
C HIS A 6 16.51 6.05 -18.75
N GLY A 7 16.82 7.20 -18.14
CA GLY A 7 17.15 7.38 -16.72
C GLY A 7 15.94 7.43 -15.77
N GLY A 8 14.97 6.53 -15.92
CA GLY A 8 13.79 6.47 -15.05
C GLY A 8 13.35 5.05 -14.73
N ARG A 9 12.59 4.90 -13.64
CA ARG A 9 12.00 3.64 -13.16
C ARG A 9 10.47 3.68 -13.29
N PRO A 10 9.93 3.55 -14.52
CA PRO A 10 8.49 3.69 -14.78
C PRO A 10 7.61 2.69 -14.01
N LEU A 11 8.08 1.46 -13.78
CA LEU A 11 7.35 0.46 -13.01
C LEU A 11 7.33 0.83 -11.53
N THR A 12 8.44 1.33 -10.97
CA THR A 12 8.49 1.88 -9.62
C THR A 12 7.53 3.06 -9.46
N ARG A 13 7.47 3.95 -10.46
CA ARG A 13 6.49 5.04 -10.50
C ARG A 13 5.06 4.54 -10.51
N LEU A 14 4.78 3.49 -11.30
CA LEU A 14 3.48 2.83 -11.31
C LEU A 14 3.15 2.20 -9.95
N THR A 15 4.12 1.56 -9.27
CA THR A 15 3.97 1.07 -7.89
C THR A 15 3.57 2.21 -6.95
N VAL A 16 4.28 3.34 -7.00
CA VAL A 16 3.99 4.50 -6.13
C VAL A 16 2.57 5.03 -6.37
N VAL A 17 2.17 5.23 -7.62
CA VAL A 17 0.84 5.74 -7.96
C VAL A 17 -0.27 4.76 -7.60
N SER A 18 -0.07 3.46 -7.86
CA SER A 18 -1.06 2.43 -7.53
C SER A 18 -1.23 2.25 -6.02
N LEU A 19 -0.14 2.28 -5.24
CA LEU A 19 -0.22 2.31 -3.78
C LEU A 19 -0.91 3.58 -3.26
N ALA A 20 -0.59 4.75 -3.82
CA ALA A 20 -1.27 6.00 -3.46
C ALA A 20 -2.78 5.94 -3.76
N ALA A 21 -3.16 5.36 -4.90
CA ALA A 21 -4.57 5.15 -5.26
C ALA A 21 -5.27 4.17 -4.30
N HIS A 22 -4.60 3.11 -3.87
CA HIS A 22 -5.12 2.18 -2.86
C HIS A 22 -5.44 2.90 -1.55
N VAL A 23 -4.52 3.72 -1.01
CA VAL A 23 -4.78 4.47 0.22
C VAL A 23 -5.81 5.60 0.00
N ALA A 24 -5.88 6.17 -1.20
CA ALA A 24 -6.92 7.13 -1.56
C ALA A 24 -8.32 6.49 -1.59
N ILE A 25 -8.46 5.23 -2.00
CA ILE A 25 -9.72 4.47 -1.93
C ILE A 25 -10.16 4.30 -0.47
N GLU A 26 -9.24 4.01 0.45
CA GLU A 26 -9.55 3.87 1.88
C GLU A 26 -10.03 5.18 2.51
N LEU A 27 -9.29 6.27 2.24
CA LEU A 27 -9.68 7.62 2.68
C LEU A 27 -11.04 8.01 2.09
N GLY A 28 -11.20 7.77 0.78
CA GLY A 28 -12.40 8.03 0.01
C GLY A 28 -13.59 7.22 0.51
N ALA A 29 -13.40 5.98 0.96
CA ALA A 29 -14.43 5.15 1.57
C ALA A 29 -14.73 5.55 3.02
N GLY A 30 -13.82 6.28 3.67
CA GLY A 30 -13.96 6.72 5.05
C GLY A 30 -13.63 5.62 6.06
N VAL A 31 -12.68 4.76 5.74
CA VAL A 31 -12.08 3.78 6.68
C VAL A 31 -10.76 4.26 7.29
N GLY A 32 -10.29 5.43 6.88
CA GLY A 32 -9.05 6.04 7.31
C GLY A 32 -7.94 5.82 6.29
N MET A 33 -6.71 6.13 6.72
CA MET A 33 -5.48 5.79 6.02
C MET A 33 -4.55 5.15 7.05
N PRO A 34 -3.56 4.35 6.64
CA PRO A 34 -2.51 3.91 7.55
C PRO A 34 -1.89 5.11 8.30
N LEU A 35 -1.81 5.00 9.63
CA LEU A 35 -1.36 6.02 10.60
C LEU A 35 -2.40 7.11 10.95
N ALA A 36 -3.64 7.04 10.46
CA ALA A 36 -4.67 8.01 10.81
C ALA A 36 -5.13 7.91 12.28
N SER A 37 -4.88 6.79 12.95
CA SER A 37 -5.03 6.66 14.40
C SER A 37 -3.96 7.40 15.20
N VAL A 38 -2.97 8.02 14.55
CA VAL A 38 -1.96 8.87 15.19
C VAL A 38 -2.08 10.29 14.65
N LEU A 39 -2.01 10.44 13.32
CA LEU A 39 -1.95 11.74 12.64
C LEU A 39 -3.31 12.37 12.37
N GLY A 40 -4.41 11.60 12.48
CA GLY A 40 -5.76 12.09 12.24
C GLY A 40 -5.91 12.72 10.85
N PRO A 41 -6.43 13.96 10.73
CA PRO A 41 -6.65 14.61 9.44
C PRO A 41 -5.36 15.01 8.69
N ALA A 42 -4.18 14.96 9.33
CA ALA A 42 -2.91 15.27 8.68
C ALA A 42 -2.34 14.11 7.84
N THR A 43 -2.90 12.89 8.01
CA THR A 43 -2.42 11.66 7.36
C THR A 43 -2.34 11.74 5.82
N PRO A 44 -3.31 12.34 5.10
CA PRO A 44 -3.18 12.51 3.66
C PRO A 44 -1.95 13.34 3.26
N GLY A 45 -1.65 14.41 4.00
CA GLY A 45 -0.47 15.25 3.76
C GLY A 45 0.83 14.47 3.94
N PHE A 46 0.91 13.62 4.98
CA PHE A 46 2.04 12.72 5.18
C PHE A 46 2.26 11.78 3.99
N TRP A 47 1.21 11.10 3.53
CA TRP A 47 1.31 10.17 2.40
C TRP A 47 1.60 10.86 1.07
N LEU A 48 1.10 12.08 0.86
CA LEU A 48 1.47 12.91 -0.30
C LEU A 48 2.96 13.25 -0.30
N LEU A 49 3.53 13.59 0.87
CA LEU A 49 4.97 13.88 0.99
C LEU A 49 5.81 12.62 0.72
N VAL A 50 5.47 11.49 1.35
CA VAL A 50 6.18 10.22 1.19
C VAL A 50 6.09 9.72 -0.25
N GLY A 51 4.88 9.66 -0.82
CA GLY A 51 4.65 9.23 -2.20
C GLY A 51 5.29 10.17 -3.22
N GLY A 52 5.19 11.49 -3.02
CA GLY A 52 5.84 12.48 -3.87
C GLY A 52 7.37 12.38 -3.84
N GLY A 53 7.96 12.11 -2.67
CA GLY A 53 9.38 11.82 -2.51
C GLY A 53 9.80 10.57 -3.29
N ALA A 54 9.08 9.46 -3.09
CA ALA A 54 9.34 8.20 -3.79
C ALA A 54 9.22 8.35 -5.32
N TRP A 55 8.20 9.07 -5.81
CA TRP A 55 8.02 9.37 -7.24
C TRP A 55 9.19 10.15 -7.84
N ARG A 56 9.66 11.18 -7.12
CA ARG A 56 10.81 11.99 -7.55
C ARG A 56 12.07 11.13 -7.60
N ILE A 57 12.35 10.34 -6.56
CA ILE A 57 13.52 9.46 -6.49
C ILE A 57 13.48 8.41 -7.62
N ALA A 58 12.32 7.83 -7.91
CA ALA A 58 12.16 6.89 -9.03
C ALA A 58 12.49 7.50 -10.40
N GLY A 59 12.48 8.83 -10.52
CA GLY A 59 12.90 9.57 -11.71
C GLY A 59 14.38 9.92 -11.80
N ALA A 60 15.19 9.61 -10.77
CA ALA A 60 16.59 9.98 -10.71
C ALA A 60 17.52 8.83 -11.14
N ASP A 61 18.66 9.16 -11.75
CA ASP A 61 19.63 8.20 -12.29
C ASP A 61 20.91 8.14 -11.42
N HIS A 62 20.79 7.62 -10.20
CA HIS A 62 21.92 7.40 -9.29
C HIS A 62 21.69 6.20 -8.34
N ARG A 63 22.78 5.63 -7.79
CA ARG A 63 22.74 4.40 -6.95
C ARG A 63 21.77 4.48 -5.76
N TYR A 64 21.68 5.64 -5.11
CA TYR A 64 20.72 5.83 -4.02
C TYR A 64 19.26 5.65 -4.48
N ALA A 65 18.93 6.04 -5.72
CA ALA A 65 17.60 5.86 -6.28
C ALA A 65 17.30 4.39 -6.58
N ASP A 66 18.30 3.59 -6.96
CA ASP A 66 18.12 2.14 -7.12
C ASP A 66 17.79 1.48 -5.78
N ALA A 67 18.52 1.81 -4.72
CA ALA A 67 18.28 1.27 -3.38
C ALA A 67 16.89 1.66 -2.87
N VAL A 68 16.53 2.95 -2.92
CA VAL A 68 15.21 3.43 -2.48
C VAL A 68 14.11 2.78 -3.31
N SER A 69 14.25 2.69 -4.63
CA SER A 69 13.25 2.06 -5.49
C SER A 69 13.08 0.58 -5.18
N ALA A 70 14.16 -0.15 -4.94
CA ALA A 70 14.08 -1.54 -4.51
C ALA A 70 13.38 -1.69 -3.15
N ALA A 71 13.65 -0.79 -2.20
CA ALA A 71 12.96 -0.77 -0.91
C ALA A 71 11.46 -0.46 -1.06
N VAL A 72 11.10 0.57 -1.84
CA VAL A 72 9.70 0.96 -2.11
C VAL A 72 8.91 -0.19 -2.74
N ASN A 73 9.46 -0.84 -3.76
CA ASN A 73 8.78 -1.97 -4.39
C ASN A 73 8.69 -3.18 -3.45
N GLY A 74 9.74 -3.48 -2.68
CA GLY A 74 9.68 -4.53 -1.65
C GLY A 74 8.62 -4.24 -0.58
N PHE A 75 8.51 -2.99 -0.13
CA PHE A 75 7.47 -2.56 0.80
C PHE A 75 6.07 -2.65 0.19
N GLY A 76 5.91 -2.27 -1.08
CA GLY A 76 4.65 -2.44 -1.81
C GLY A 76 4.21 -3.91 -1.88
N LEU A 77 5.15 -4.83 -2.13
CA LEU A 77 4.90 -6.27 -2.06
C LEU A 77 4.53 -6.72 -0.65
N ALA A 78 5.22 -6.21 0.37
CA ALA A 78 4.91 -6.48 1.77
C ALA A 78 3.49 -6.04 2.14
N ALA A 79 3.08 -4.85 1.72
CA ALA A 79 1.74 -4.32 1.94
C ALA A 79 0.68 -5.18 1.23
N VAL A 80 0.88 -5.56 -0.03
CA VAL A 80 -0.03 -6.45 -0.76
C VAL A 80 -0.15 -7.81 -0.08
N ALA A 81 0.98 -8.40 0.32
CA ALA A 81 1.00 -9.67 1.03
C ALA A 81 0.29 -9.57 2.40
N ALA A 82 0.49 -8.47 3.12
CA ALA A 82 -0.16 -8.24 4.41
C ALA A 82 -1.69 -8.14 4.26
N HIS A 83 -2.19 -7.42 3.25
CA HIS A 83 -3.63 -7.39 2.98
C HIS A 83 -4.19 -8.78 2.67
N LEU A 84 -3.58 -9.48 1.71
CA LEU A 84 -4.07 -10.80 1.27
C LEU A 84 -3.91 -11.91 2.33
N GLY A 85 -2.98 -11.74 3.29
CA GLY A 85 -2.72 -12.69 4.37
C GLY A 85 -3.39 -12.34 5.71
N GLY A 86 -3.74 -11.07 5.93
CA GLY A 86 -4.32 -10.58 7.18
C GLY A 86 -5.84 -10.52 7.19
N TRP A 87 -6.50 -10.56 6.03
CA TRP A 87 -7.94 -10.38 5.92
C TRP A 87 -8.63 -11.58 5.26
N PRO A 88 -9.95 -11.77 5.48
CA PRO A 88 -10.71 -12.84 4.86
C PRO A 88 -10.59 -12.82 3.33
N THR A 89 -10.21 -13.97 2.77
CA THR A 89 -10.09 -14.16 1.33
C THR A 89 -10.82 -15.40 0.87
N ARG A 90 -11.43 -15.30 -0.32
CA ARG A 90 -11.84 -16.44 -1.13
C ARG A 90 -10.84 -16.70 -2.24
N ARG A 91 -10.94 -17.85 -2.89
CA ARG A 91 -10.14 -18.17 -4.08
C ARG A 91 -10.90 -17.80 -5.34
N THR A 92 -10.21 -17.13 -6.27
CA THR A 92 -10.70 -16.95 -7.65
C THR A 92 -10.66 -18.27 -8.42
N ARG A 93 -11.24 -18.29 -9.64
CA ARG A 93 -11.19 -19.46 -10.53
C ARG A 93 -9.76 -19.91 -10.87
N ILE A 94 -8.78 -19.00 -10.79
CA ILE A 94 -7.36 -19.28 -11.04
C ILE A 94 -6.55 -19.43 -9.74
N GLY A 95 -7.21 -19.62 -8.59
CA GLY A 95 -6.54 -19.89 -7.31
C GLY A 95 -5.94 -18.67 -6.59
N LEU A 96 -6.01 -17.48 -7.18
CA LEU A 96 -5.54 -16.25 -6.54
C LEU A 96 -6.43 -15.88 -5.33
N PRO A 97 -5.86 -15.43 -4.21
CA PRO A 97 -6.63 -14.92 -3.06
C PRO A 97 -7.41 -13.66 -3.45
N TRP A 98 -8.62 -13.52 -2.95
CA TRP A 98 -9.47 -12.39 -3.27
C TRP A 98 -10.14 -11.91 -2.00
N LEU A 99 -9.85 -10.68 -1.60
CA LEU A 99 -10.41 -10.10 -0.39
C LEU A 99 -11.93 -10.06 -0.47
N GLU A 100 -12.57 -10.51 0.61
CA GLU A 100 -14.03 -10.46 0.79
C GLU A 100 -14.43 -9.23 1.60
N GLU A 101 -13.57 -8.83 2.53
CA GLU A 101 -13.64 -7.59 3.29
C GLU A 101 -12.22 -7.19 3.70
N CYS A 102 -12.03 -5.91 4.03
CA CYS A 102 -10.74 -5.42 4.50
C CYS A 102 -10.89 -4.12 5.27
N GLU A 103 -10.43 -4.03 6.51
CA GLU A 103 -10.37 -2.78 7.28
C GLU A 103 -11.69 -1.98 7.38
N GLY A 104 -12.84 -2.66 7.29
CA GLY A 104 -14.17 -2.03 7.29
C GLY A 104 -14.70 -1.63 5.90
N LEU A 105 -13.94 -1.92 4.85
CA LEU A 105 -14.42 -2.00 3.47
C LEU A 105 -15.22 -3.30 3.31
N GLY A 106 -16.48 -3.15 2.88
CA GLY A 106 -17.36 -4.28 2.62
C GLY A 106 -17.15 -4.89 1.22
N ALA A 107 -17.85 -6.00 0.97
CA ALA A 107 -17.78 -6.78 -0.26
C ALA A 107 -18.02 -5.94 -1.53
N GLU A 108 -18.81 -4.87 -1.46
CA GLU A 108 -19.13 -4.03 -2.60
C GLU A 108 -17.93 -3.22 -3.12
N MET A 109 -16.93 -2.98 -2.26
CA MET A 109 -15.71 -2.26 -2.62
C MET A 109 -14.60 -3.20 -3.12
N MET A 110 -14.71 -4.50 -2.82
CA MET A 110 -13.67 -5.48 -3.09
C MET A 110 -13.27 -5.61 -4.57
N PRO A 111 -14.16 -5.46 -5.57
CA PRO A 111 -13.73 -5.48 -6.97
C PRO A 111 -12.70 -4.40 -7.31
N ALA A 112 -12.98 -3.15 -6.94
CA ALA A 112 -12.05 -2.06 -7.16
C ALA A 112 -10.79 -2.20 -6.29
N TYR A 113 -10.96 -2.61 -5.04
CA TYR A 113 -9.86 -2.72 -4.07
C TYR A 113 -8.88 -3.86 -4.41
N ASN A 114 -9.38 -5.05 -4.76
CA ASN A 114 -8.52 -6.13 -5.24
C ASN A 114 -7.82 -5.74 -6.55
N THR A 115 -8.51 -5.05 -7.47
CA THR A 115 -7.90 -4.61 -8.73
C THR A 115 -6.69 -3.70 -8.48
N ILE A 116 -6.83 -2.68 -7.63
CA ILE A 116 -5.70 -1.79 -7.32
C ILE A 116 -4.59 -2.49 -6.54
N LEU A 117 -4.94 -3.45 -5.66
CA LEU A 117 -3.98 -4.23 -4.88
C LEU A 117 -3.14 -5.12 -5.79
N TYR A 118 -3.79 -5.82 -6.73
CA TYR A 118 -3.11 -6.65 -7.72
C TYR A 118 -2.27 -5.83 -8.70
N LEU A 119 -2.79 -4.68 -9.17
CA LEU A 119 -1.99 -3.75 -9.98
C LEU A 119 -0.73 -3.29 -9.24
N SER A 120 -0.87 -2.93 -7.96
CA SER A 120 0.26 -2.52 -7.11
C SER A 120 1.28 -3.65 -6.96
N GLY A 121 0.83 -4.87 -6.66
CA GLY A 121 1.70 -6.03 -6.49
C GLY A 121 2.43 -6.43 -7.76
N VAL A 122 1.72 -6.45 -8.91
CA VAL A 122 2.32 -6.76 -10.21
C VAL A 122 3.33 -5.68 -10.62
N ALA A 123 2.99 -4.40 -10.47
CA ALA A 123 3.91 -3.30 -10.76
C ALA A 123 5.19 -3.40 -9.90
N ALA A 124 5.03 -3.63 -8.59
CA ALA A 124 6.15 -3.78 -7.67
C ALA A 124 7.03 -4.99 -7.99
N LEU A 125 6.42 -6.14 -8.29
CA LEU A 125 7.15 -7.36 -8.67
C LEU A 125 7.94 -7.13 -9.96
N LEU A 126 7.30 -6.59 -10.99
CA LEU A 126 7.95 -6.30 -12.26
C LEU A 126 9.07 -5.27 -12.09
N ALA A 127 8.89 -4.27 -11.23
CA ALA A 127 9.93 -3.29 -10.92
C ALA A 127 11.14 -3.93 -10.22
N VAL A 128 10.93 -4.82 -9.24
CA VAL A 128 12.03 -5.58 -8.59
C VAL A 128 12.80 -6.43 -9.61
N VAL A 129 12.10 -7.03 -10.57
CA VAL A 129 12.72 -7.90 -11.60
C VAL A 129 13.44 -7.08 -12.68
N ARG A 130 12.88 -5.96 -13.13
CA ARG A 130 13.32 -5.25 -14.34
C ARG A 130 14.08 -3.95 -14.08
N GLU A 131 13.89 -3.32 -12.94
CA GLU A 131 14.41 -1.97 -12.64
C GLU A 131 15.46 -1.95 -11.52
N LYS A 132 15.77 -3.10 -10.91
CA LYS A 132 16.78 -3.24 -9.85
C LYS A 132 18.20 -3.19 -10.44
N ARG A 133 18.60 -2.01 -10.93
CA ARG A 133 19.94 -1.77 -11.47
C ARG A 133 20.94 -1.50 -10.34
N GLY A 134 21.60 -2.54 -9.83
CA GLY A 134 22.67 -2.39 -8.84
C GLY A 134 22.25 -2.24 -7.38
N ALA A 135 20.95 -2.24 -7.06
CA ALA A 135 20.49 -2.38 -5.68
C ALA A 135 20.70 -3.82 -5.16
N PRO A 136 21.06 -4.01 -3.88
CA PRO A 136 21.23 -5.34 -3.31
C PRO A 136 19.94 -6.16 -3.37
N ALA A 137 20.04 -7.45 -3.74
CA ALA A 137 18.89 -8.33 -3.84
C ALA A 137 18.17 -8.57 -2.50
N HIS A 138 18.90 -8.48 -1.39
CA HIS A 138 18.32 -8.65 -0.05
C HIS A 138 17.40 -7.48 0.34
N LEU A 139 17.52 -6.30 -0.28
CA LEU A 139 16.75 -5.13 0.13
C LEU A 139 15.23 -5.28 -0.11
N PRO A 140 14.75 -5.62 -1.32
CA PRO A 140 13.31 -5.87 -1.52
C PRO A 140 12.81 -7.07 -0.72
N VAL A 141 13.66 -8.09 -0.50
CA VAL A 141 13.33 -9.27 0.32
C VAL A 141 13.18 -8.90 1.80
N ALA A 142 14.08 -8.08 2.33
CA ALA A 142 14.02 -7.58 3.70
C ALA A 142 12.76 -6.73 3.93
N MET A 143 12.38 -5.91 2.95
CA MET A 143 11.12 -5.17 3.02
C MET A 143 9.90 -6.10 2.93
N LEU A 144 9.91 -7.09 2.05
CA LEU A 144 8.86 -8.10 1.96
C LEU A 144 8.68 -8.88 3.28
N ALA A 145 9.79 -9.16 3.98
CA ALA A 145 9.77 -9.82 5.28
C ALA A 145 9.05 -9.02 6.39
N LEU A 146 8.73 -7.74 6.14
CA LEU A 146 7.88 -6.94 7.04
C LEU A 146 6.39 -7.31 6.98
N ALA A 147 5.96 -8.16 6.03
CA ALA A 147 4.54 -8.48 5.86
C ALA A 147 3.83 -8.93 7.15
N PRO A 148 4.38 -9.82 8.00
CA PRO A 148 3.72 -10.20 9.26
C PRO A 148 3.56 -9.03 10.24
N ALA A 149 4.56 -8.14 10.30
CA ALA A 149 4.47 -6.93 11.11
C ALA A 149 3.42 -5.96 10.57
N LEU A 150 3.29 -5.86 9.24
CA LEU A 150 2.24 -5.08 8.60
C LEU A 150 0.84 -5.66 8.88
N VAL A 151 0.66 -6.98 8.88
CA VAL A 151 -0.61 -7.61 9.29
C VAL A 151 -0.98 -7.20 10.72
N ALA A 152 -0.04 -7.31 11.66
CA ALA A 152 -0.26 -6.91 13.04
C ALA A 152 -0.60 -5.40 13.15
N PHE A 153 0.11 -4.57 12.39
CA PHE A 153 -0.11 -3.13 12.33
C PHE A 153 -1.50 -2.77 11.76
N GLN A 154 -1.92 -3.40 10.66
CA GLN A 154 -3.24 -3.19 10.04
C GLN A 154 -4.37 -3.49 11.02
N HIS A 155 -4.30 -4.62 11.72
CA HIS A 155 -5.32 -4.95 12.72
C HIS A 155 -5.30 -4.00 13.92
N TRP A 156 -4.12 -3.61 14.40
CA TRP A 156 -3.98 -2.62 15.47
C TRP A 156 -4.58 -1.27 15.07
N GLU A 157 -4.24 -0.79 13.88
CA GLU A 157 -4.70 0.47 13.33
C GLU A 157 -6.22 0.44 13.13
N HIS A 158 -6.75 -0.62 12.50
CA HIS A 158 -8.18 -0.80 12.29
C HIS A 158 -8.96 -0.77 13.62
N ARG A 159 -8.50 -1.49 14.65
CA ARG A 159 -9.13 -1.45 15.99
C ARG A 159 -9.15 -0.04 16.56
N ARG A 160 -8.02 0.69 16.51
CA ARG A 160 -7.95 2.07 17.03
C ARG A 160 -8.82 3.03 16.23
N LEU A 161 -8.85 2.90 14.91
CA LEU A 161 -9.68 3.73 14.04
C LEU A 161 -11.16 3.49 14.28
N ARG A 162 -11.57 2.23 14.49
CA ARG A 162 -12.95 1.88 14.84
C ARG A 162 -13.36 2.50 16.17
N ASN A 163 -12.52 2.43 17.20
CA ASN A 163 -12.80 3.08 18.50
C ASN A 163 -12.81 4.61 18.40
N ARG A 164 -11.93 5.19 17.58
CA ARG A 164 -11.92 6.63 17.28
C ARG A 164 -13.15 7.08 16.50
N ALA A 165 -13.66 6.28 15.58
CA ALA A 165 -14.85 6.62 14.80
C ALA A 165 -16.09 6.85 15.69
N HIS A 166 -16.13 6.19 16.85
CA HIS A 166 -17.20 6.35 17.86
C HIS A 166 -16.95 7.48 18.84
N THR A 167 -15.70 7.73 19.23
CA THR A 167 -15.35 8.75 20.25
C THR A 167 -15.02 10.13 19.68
N ARG A 168 -14.47 10.18 18.47
CA ARG A 168 -14.05 11.40 17.75
C ARG A 168 -14.32 11.21 16.25
N PRO A 169 -15.59 11.25 15.82
CA PRO A 169 -15.95 10.98 14.43
C PRO A 169 -15.32 12.00 13.48
N GLY A 170 -14.76 11.51 12.39
CA GLY A 170 -14.27 12.32 11.28
C GLY A 170 -14.88 11.84 9.96
N TRP A 171 -14.92 12.71 8.96
CA TRP A 171 -15.35 12.31 7.61
C TRP A 171 -14.49 11.16 7.06
N TRP A 172 -13.22 11.09 7.46
CA TRP A 172 -12.25 10.08 7.10
C TRP A 172 -12.43 8.74 7.85
N THR A 173 -13.27 8.67 8.91
CA THR A 173 -13.64 7.42 9.61
C THR A 173 -15.15 7.12 9.56
N ARG A 174 -15.91 7.86 8.74
CA ARG A 174 -17.38 7.84 8.72
C ARG A 174 -17.98 6.45 8.49
N ARG A 175 -17.27 5.57 7.76
CA ARG A 175 -17.75 4.22 7.46
C ARG A 175 -17.57 3.29 8.64
N LEU A 176 -16.46 3.43 9.38
CA LEU A 176 -16.19 2.61 10.58
C LEU A 176 -17.21 2.82 11.68
N ARG A 177 -17.84 4.01 11.74
CA ARG A 177 -18.91 4.31 12.69
C ARG A 177 -20.16 3.44 12.50
N ARG A 178 -20.35 2.86 11.30
CA ARG A 178 -21.46 1.94 11.02
C ARG A 178 -21.21 0.53 11.56
N LEU A 179 -19.98 0.23 11.96
CA LEU A 179 -19.60 -1.02 12.58
C LEU A 179 -19.78 -0.88 14.10
N ALA A 180 -20.21 -1.93 14.79
CA ALA A 180 -20.26 -1.95 16.26
C ALA A 180 -18.88 -1.57 16.85
N PRO A 181 -18.75 -1.03 18.07
CA PRO A 181 -17.43 -0.89 18.70
C PRO A 181 -16.74 -2.25 18.85
N MET A 182 -15.40 -2.28 18.83
CA MET A 182 -14.65 -3.48 19.26
C MET A 182 -14.46 -3.40 20.78
N PRO A 183 -14.56 -4.53 21.52
CA PRO A 183 -14.21 -4.57 22.93
C PRO A 183 -12.74 -4.21 23.18
#